data_AF-A0A256XKH0-F1
#
_entry.id   AF-A0A256XKH0-F1
#
_cell.length_a   1.000
_cell.length_b   1.000
_cell.length_c   1.000
_cell.angle_alpha   90.00
_cell.angle_beta   90.00
_cell.angle_gamma   90.00
#
_symmetry.space_group_name_H-M   'P 1'
#
loop_
_entity.id
_entity.type
_entity.pdbx_description
1 polymer ?
#
loop_
_entity_poly.entity_id
_entity_poly.type
_entity_poly.pdbx_seq_one_letter_code
_entity_poly.pdbx_strand_id
1 'polypeptide(L)' 'MEELEKKELIKAIINVLKFSPAFTKRDEKEVKKIFKKLEKRELTYLANLFDELYEYLSSTLRQERES' A
#
# COMPACT_ATOMS: atom_id res chain seq x y z
N MET A 1 6.56 3.95 20.07
CA MET A 1 6.11 2.72 19.39
C MET A 1 5.14 3.04 18.27
N GLU A 2 4.07 3.79 18.55
CA GLU A 2 3.01 4.09 17.56
C GLU A 2 3.48 4.73 16.25
N GLU A 3 4.37 5.73 16.30
CA GLU A 3 4.93 6.34 15.08
C GLU A 3 5.77 5.38 14.22
N LEU A 4 6.35 4.34 14.82
CA LEU A 4 7.08 3.30 14.09
C LEU A 4 6.09 2.41 13.35
N GLU A 5 5.05 1.95 14.04
CA GLU A 5 3.99 1.10 13.47
C GLU A 5 3.25 1.82 12.34
N LYS A 6 2.92 3.11 12.51
CA LYS A 6 2.31 3.92 11.43
C LYS A 6 3.21 3.99 10.20
N LYS A 7 4.53 4.09 10.37
CA LYS A 7 5.47 4.08 9.22
C LYS A 7 5.49 2.74 8.50
N GLU A 8 5.35 1.63 9.23
CA GLU A 8 5.27 0.29 8.64
C GLU A 8 3.97 0.11 7.85
N LEU A 9 2.83 0.52 8.41
CA LEU A 9 1.53 0.51 7.72
C LEU A 9 1.58 1.35 6.44
N ILE A 10 2.16 2.54 6.50
CA ILE A 10 2.34 3.41 5.32
C ILE A 10 3.22 2.74 4.26
N LYS A 11 4.30 2.06 4.67
CA LYS A 11 5.17 1.33 3.74
C LYS A 11 4.42 0.19 3.05
N ALA A 12 3.62 -0.56 3.79
CA ALA A 12 2.83 -1.66 3.23
C ALA A 12 1.91 -1.15 2.11
N ILE A 13 1.10 -0.12 2.38
CA ILE A 13 0.18 0.47 1.40
C ILE A 13 0.95 0.98 0.16
N ILE A 14 2.09 1.64 0.34
CA ILE A 14 2.89 2.18 -0.77
C ILE A 14 3.49 1.08 -1.64
N ASN A 15 3.89 -0.04 -1.05
CA ASN A 15 4.45 -1.15 -1.83
C ASN A 15 3.41 -1.72 -2.81
N VAL A 16 2.14 -1.74 -2.43
CA VAL A 16 1.04 -2.15 -3.31
C VAL A 16 0.79 -1.10 -4.39
N LEU A 17 0.78 0.19 -4.06
CA LEU A 17 0.60 1.26 -5.05
C LEU A 17 1.68 1.25 -6.14
N LYS A 18 2.89 0.80 -5.83
CA LYS A 18 4.00 0.65 -6.80
C LYS A 18 3.77 -0.39 -7.89
N PHE A 19 2.72 -1.22 -7.79
CA PHE A 19 2.32 -2.11 -8.88
C PHE A 19 1.74 -1.34 -10.08
N SER A 20 1.20 -0.14 -9.83
CA SER A 20 0.71 0.70 -10.92
C SER A 20 1.89 1.38 -11.62
N PRO A 21 2.06 1.23 -12.95
CA PRO A 21 3.10 1.91 -13.72
C PRO A 21 2.90 3.44 -13.76
N ALA A 22 1.68 3.91 -13.45
CA ALA A 22 1.38 5.33 -13.33
C ALA A 22 1.81 5.93 -11.98
N PHE A 23 2.16 5.09 -10.98
CA PHE A 23 2.53 5.56 -9.65
C PHE A 23 3.95 6.11 -9.63
N THR A 24 4.07 7.43 -9.47
CA THR A 24 5.36 8.12 -9.55
C THR A 24 6.00 8.36 -8.18
N LYS A 25 7.29 8.75 -8.16
CA LYS A 25 7.96 9.20 -6.94
C LYS A 25 7.31 10.44 -6.32
N ARG A 26 6.65 11.28 -7.12
CA ARG A 26 5.89 12.44 -6.63
C ARG A 26 4.67 11.98 -5.85
N ASP A 27 3.95 11.02 -6.39
CA ASP A 27 2.77 10.42 -5.74
C ASP A 27 3.17 9.73 -4.43
N GLU A 28 4.27 8.97 -4.43
CA GLU A 28 4.80 8.37 -3.19
C GLU A 28 5.04 9.42 -2.10
N LYS A 29 5.61 10.59 -2.46
CA LYS A 29 5.87 11.66 -1.49
C LYS A 29 4.59 12.29 -0.96
N GLU A 30 3.61 12.56 -1.82
CA GLU A 30 2.34 13.17 -1.43
C GLU A 30 1.47 12.19 -0.62
N VAL A 31 1.37 10.94 -1.04
CA VAL A 31 0.67 9.87 -0.32
C VAL A 31 1.25 9.69 1.08
N LYS A 32 2.59 9.67 1.24
CA LYS A 32 3.22 9.63 2.57
C LYS A 32 2.81 10.80 3.46
N LYS A 33 2.68 12.02 2.90
CA LYS A 33 2.25 13.18 3.69
C LYS A 33 0.79 13.08 4.11
N ILE A 34 -0.07 12.54 3.23
CA ILE A 34 -1.50 12.31 3.53
C ILE A 34 -1.61 11.28 4.65
N PHE A 35 -1.01 10.11 4.48
CA PHE A 35 -1.12 9.02 5.44
C PHE A 35 -0.51 9.31 6.80
N LYS A 36 0.55 10.13 6.88
CA LYS A 36 1.09 10.58 8.17
C LYS A 36 0.07 11.34 9.04
N LYS A 37 -0.95 11.95 8.44
CA LYS A 37 -2.00 12.68 9.15
C LYS A 37 -3.10 11.77 9.70
N LEU A 38 -3.20 10.54 9.20
CA LEU A 38 -4.22 9.59 9.60
C LEU A 38 -3.88 8.96 10.96
N GLU A 39 -4.90 8.53 11.69
CA GLU A 39 -4.74 7.77 12.91
C GLU A 39 -4.28 6.33 12.63
N LYS A 40 -3.69 5.67 13.64
CA LYS A 40 -3.22 4.28 13.50
C LYS A 40 -4.35 3.36 13.05
N ARG A 41 -5.57 3.54 13.58
CA ARG A 41 -6.74 2.72 13.24
C ARG A 41 -7.09 2.81 11.75
N GLU A 42 -7.10 4.02 11.20
CA GLU A 42 -7.40 4.27 9.79
C GLU A 42 -6.31 3.67 8.88
N LEU A 43 -5.04 3.84 9.26
CA LEU A 43 -3.92 3.24 8.53
C LEU A 43 -3.94 1.71 8.58
N THR A 44 -4.35 1.13 9.70
CA THR A 44 -4.46 -0.32 9.86
C THR A 44 -5.55 -0.86 8.93
N TYR A 45 -6.71 -0.21 8.90
CA TYR A 45 -7.79 -0.57 7.98
C TYR A 45 -7.32 -0.50 6.52
N LEU A 46 -6.65 0.59 6.13
CA LEU A 46 -6.11 0.73 4.77
C LEU A 46 -5.06 -0.33 4.46
N ALA A 47 -4.13 -0.63 5.36
CA ALA A 47 -3.10 -1.64 5.12
C ALA A 47 -3.72 -3.00 4.84
N ASN A 48 -4.70 -3.43 5.65
CA ASN A 48 -5.42 -4.69 5.43
C ASN A 48 -6.13 -4.73 4.07
N LEU A 49 -6.80 -3.64 3.68
CA LEU A 49 -7.48 -3.56 2.38
C LEU A 49 -6.49 -3.64 1.21
N PHE A 50 -5.33 -2.99 1.34
CA PHE A 50 -4.30 -3.01 0.31
C PHE A 50 -3.56 -4.35 0.24
N ASP A 51 -3.40 -5.06 1.36
CA ASP A 51 -2.86 -6.42 1.37
C ASP A 51 -3.79 -7.39 0.62
N GLU A 52 -5.11 -7.31 0.84
CA GLU A 52 -6.09 -8.10 0.08
C GLU A 52 -6.03 -7.78 -1.43
N LEU A 53 -5.92 -6.49 -1.78
CA LEU A 53 -5.74 -6.07 -3.17
C LEU A 53 -4.44 -6.63 -3.78
N TYR A 54 -3.35 -6.64 -3.02
CA TYR A 54 -2.09 -7.20 -3.47
C TYR A 54 -2.18 -8.71 -3.73
N GLU A 55 -2.82 -9.46 -2.83
CA GLU A 55 -3.07 -10.89 -3.03
C GLU A 55 -3.91 -11.15 -4.28
N TYR A 56 -4.94 -10.36 -4.52
CA TYR A 56 -5.76 -10.44 -5.73
C TYR A 56 -4.94 -10.16 -7.00
N LEU A 57 -4.20 -9.04 -7.02
CA LEU A 57 -3.37 -8.64 -8.17
C LEU A 57 -2.26 -9.67 -8.45
N SER A 58 -1.58 -10.14 -7.41
CA SER A 58 -0.50 -11.11 -7.54
C SER A 58 -1.00 -12.49 -8.01
N SER A 59 -2.19 -12.90 -7.57
CA SER A 59 -2.83 -14.14 -8.04
C SER A 59 -3.26 -14.05 -9.51
N THR A 60 -3.85 -12.92 -9.90
CA THR A 60 -4.27 -12.66 -11.29
C THR A 60 -3.07 -12.66 -12.24
N LEU A 61 -1.98 -11.97 -11.87
CA LEU A 61 -0.74 -11.93 -12.65
C LEU A 61 -0.03 -13.29 -12.76
N ARG A 62 -0.23 -14.19 -11.79
CA ARG A 62 0.29 -15.57 -11.86
C ARG A 62 -0.53 -16.43 -12.82
N GLN A 63 -1.86 -16.29 -12.80
CA GLN A 63 -2.74 -17.03 -13.71
C GLN A 63 -2.51 -16.67 -15.18
N GLU A 64 -2.25 -15.39 -15.48
CA GLU A 64 -1.90 -14.94 -16.85
C GLU A 64 -0.55 -15.47 -17.36
N ARG A 65 0.35 -15.91 -16.46
CA ARG A 65 1.65 -16.50 -16.84
C ARG A 65 1.61 -18.01 -17.04
N GLU A 66 0.59 -18.67 -16.49
CA GLU A 66 0.41 -20.13 -16.55
C GLU A 66 -0.64 -20.56 -17.58
N SER A 67 -1.36 -19.59 -18.18
CA SER A 67 -2.32 -19.78 -19.28
C SER A 67 -1.67 -19.48 -20.64
#